data_AF-A0A397SVI6-F1
#
_entry.id   AF-A0A397SVI6-F1
#
_cell.length_a   1.000
_cell.length_b   1.000
_cell.length_c   1.000
_cell.angle_alpha   90.00
_cell.angle_beta   90.00
_cell.angle_gamma   90.00
#
_symmetry.space_group_name_H-M   'P 1'
#
loop_
_entity.id
_entity.type
_entity.pdbx_description
1 polymer ?
#
loop_
_entity_poly.entity_id
_entity_poly.type
_entity_poly.pdbx_seq_one_letter_code
_entity_poly.pdbx_strand_id
1 'polypeptide(L)'
;MNSFKEIKNEMNLTSKDDLDSVTSNQEYVKEKDKELDENSINKCHNCQSLKEENIKLKENIINLNMVDANSGFNTTLAAVRKKYEEELNSKKDEIKNLKEDNSKLREQVLKYQSKLGSATTFRLNDDDKNNPVQLNEDILRLQDDLAIYVTNLRKSEVDINIKNILNLINKSKVKKNKYTFSLNDPNEITDIPLMKAVLQRHVLKTILDYFPDYCKQKNSGLEAIFYNQALELEKLGETFKKERAGNDIITSALSVKIRQQSFAALGNRGFSNIINQDNDDLHDFIKESKEKLNKEMEFYRKITDLKKKEEVEKKVTVIIREVTRLFYFRLKTQEPIAEWKWLDDDNKFDPAQMIGYKGEEEIEDSPVEMCIFPLIYRESQNNGIEPYTKATVYIHDSYKSFNLNDKPQNPLILFTKSFFKNK
;
A
#
# COMPACT_ATOMS: atom_id res chain seq x y z
N MET A 1 -67.88 128.15 102.84
CA MET A 1 -68.21 128.81 101.55
C MET A 1 -68.13 127.75 100.46
N ASN A 2 -69.20 127.64 99.67
CA ASN A 2 -69.68 126.45 98.95
C ASN A 2 -68.94 126.09 97.64
N SER A 3 -67.94 125.20 97.66
CA SER A 3 -67.51 124.49 96.44
C SER A 3 -66.77 123.16 96.66
N PHE A 4 -66.75 122.65 97.91
CA PHE A 4 -65.92 121.48 98.28
C PHE A 4 -66.67 120.14 98.36
N LYS A 5 -67.95 120.10 97.97
CA LYS A 5 -68.82 118.90 98.15
C LYS A 5 -69.26 118.19 96.87
N GLU A 6 -69.14 118.77 95.68
CA GLU A 6 -69.60 118.11 94.44
C GLU A 6 -68.47 117.43 93.62
N ILE A 7 -67.21 117.84 93.75
CA ILE A 7 -66.11 117.23 92.97
C ILE A 7 -65.62 115.90 93.58
N LYS A 8 -65.96 115.60 94.84
CA LYS A 8 -65.44 114.41 95.55
C LYS A 8 -66.17 113.10 95.21
N ASN A 9 -67.33 113.15 94.56
CA ASN A 9 -68.12 111.96 94.23
C ASN A 9 -67.97 111.47 92.78
N GLU A 10 -67.62 112.33 91.82
CA GLU A 10 -67.38 111.88 90.43
C GLU A 10 -65.96 111.32 90.23
N MET A 11 -64.94 111.76 90.97
CA MET A 11 -63.59 111.18 90.84
C MET A 11 -63.42 109.78 91.45
N ASN A 12 -64.31 109.35 92.35
CA ASN A 12 -64.18 108.04 93.03
C ASN A 12 -64.88 106.89 92.30
N LEU A 13 -65.77 107.18 91.34
CA LEU A 13 -66.44 106.13 90.54
C LEU A 13 -65.69 105.81 89.23
N THR A 14 -64.92 106.76 88.67
CA THR A 14 -64.21 106.55 87.40
C THR A 14 -62.83 105.87 87.54
N SER A 15 -62.18 105.93 88.71
CA SER A 15 -60.81 105.38 88.88
C SER A 15 -60.74 103.89 89.26
N LYS A 16 -61.87 103.22 89.51
CA LYS A 16 -61.86 101.80 89.91
C LYS A 16 -62.01 100.86 88.70
N ASP A 17 -62.84 101.22 87.74
CA ASP A 17 -63.08 100.41 86.54
C ASP A 17 -61.87 100.41 85.57
N ASP A 18 -61.11 101.52 85.51
CA ASP A 18 -59.88 101.58 84.69
C ASP A 18 -58.73 100.75 85.28
N LEU A 19 -58.66 100.60 86.61
CA LEU A 19 -57.56 99.89 87.27
C LEU A 19 -57.69 98.36 87.14
N ASP A 20 -58.91 97.83 87.17
CA ASP A 20 -59.16 96.39 87.00
C ASP A 20 -58.90 95.93 85.56
N SER A 21 -59.12 96.78 84.54
CA SER A 21 -58.82 96.44 83.13
C SER A 21 -57.32 96.44 82.82
N VAL A 22 -56.54 97.33 83.45
CA VAL A 22 -55.08 97.40 83.26
C VAL A 22 -54.37 96.24 83.96
N THR A 23 -54.88 95.83 85.14
CA THR A 23 -54.30 94.71 85.89
C THR A 23 -54.49 93.38 85.16
N SER A 24 -55.68 93.16 84.58
CA SER A 24 -55.98 91.95 83.81
C SER A 24 -55.19 91.87 82.49
N ASN A 25 -54.97 93.01 81.81
CA ASN A 25 -54.11 93.06 80.61
C ASN A 25 -52.62 92.89 80.92
N GLN A 26 -52.13 93.36 82.08
CA GLN A 26 -50.74 93.15 82.50
C GLN A 26 -50.45 91.68 82.86
N GLU A 27 -51.41 90.95 83.43
CA GLU A 27 -51.27 89.52 83.66
C GLU A 27 -51.26 88.73 82.34
N TYR A 28 -52.15 89.05 81.40
CA TYR A 28 -52.19 88.40 80.09
C TYR A 28 -50.90 88.60 79.27
N VAL A 29 -50.31 89.80 79.31
CA VAL A 29 -49.04 90.07 78.62
C VAL A 29 -47.87 89.33 79.28
N LYS A 30 -47.80 89.27 80.62
CA LYS A 30 -46.76 88.51 81.33
C LYS A 30 -46.83 87.01 81.08
N GLU A 31 -48.02 86.47 80.92
CA GLU A 31 -48.23 85.05 80.63
C GLU A 31 -47.81 84.71 79.20
N LYS A 32 -48.10 85.59 78.24
CA LYS A 32 -47.69 85.43 76.84
C LYS A 32 -46.18 85.63 76.62
N ASP A 33 -45.54 86.52 77.37
CA ASP A 33 -44.08 86.69 77.34
C ASP A 33 -43.35 85.47 77.90
N LYS A 34 -43.88 84.84 78.96
CA LYS A 34 -43.36 83.56 79.48
C LYS A 34 -43.49 82.44 78.46
N GLU A 35 -44.62 82.35 77.78
CA GLU A 35 -44.87 81.32 76.75
C GLU A 35 -43.95 81.51 75.52
N LEU A 36 -43.63 82.76 75.16
CA LEU A 36 -42.65 83.09 74.11
C LEU A 36 -41.22 82.75 74.53
N ASP A 37 -40.83 83.02 75.77
CA ASP A 37 -39.50 82.66 76.29
C ASP A 37 -39.31 81.13 76.38
N GLU A 38 -40.30 80.40 76.87
CA GLU A 38 -40.25 78.93 76.93
C GLU A 38 -40.16 78.28 75.54
N ASN A 39 -40.92 78.79 74.56
CA ASN A 39 -40.81 78.32 73.17
C ASN A 39 -39.44 78.64 72.54
N SER A 40 -38.86 79.78 72.88
CA SER A 40 -37.54 80.18 72.40
C SER A 40 -36.44 79.27 72.97
N ILE A 41 -36.54 78.92 74.25
CA ILE A 41 -35.63 77.98 74.93
C ILE A 41 -35.75 76.57 74.34
N ASN A 42 -36.97 76.06 74.16
CA ASN A 42 -37.20 74.74 73.56
C ASN A 42 -36.67 74.65 72.13
N LYS A 43 -36.85 75.70 71.32
CA LYS A 43 -36.33 75.76 69.95
C LYS A 43 -34.80 75.82 69.92
N CYS A 44 -34.19 76.52 70.87
CA CYS A 44 -32.73 76.55 71.04
C CYS A 44 -32.18 75.17 71.41
N HIS A 45 -32.81 74.49 72.36
CA HIS A 45 -32.39 73.15 72.80
C HIS A 45 -32.50 72.11 71.68
N ASN A 46 -33.59 72.16 70.90
CA ASN A 46 -33.79 71.26 69.76
C ASN A 46 -32.75 71.49 68.64
N CYS A 47 -32.39 72.75 68.41
CA CYS A 47 -31.33 73.11 67.45
C CYS A 47 -29.97 72.55 67.87
N GLN A 48 -29.69 72.51 69.18
CA GLN A 48 -28.45 71.96 69.73
C GLN A 48 -28.40 70.43 69.62
N SER A 49 -29.51 69.75 69.92
CA SER A 49 -29.66 68.29 69.74
C SER A 49 -29.47 67.87 68.28
N LEU A 50 -30.09 68.59 67.33
CA LEU A 50 -29.93 68.33 65.89
C LEU A 50 -28.50 68.56 65.40
N LYS A 51 -27.76 69.46 66.05
CA LYS A 51 -26.35 69.74 65.72
C LYS A 51 -25.45 68.60 66.17
N GLU A 52 -25.68 68.06 67.37
CA GLU A 52 -24.97 66.88 67.87
C GLU A 52 -25.29 65.62 67.05
N GLU A 53 -26.54 65.45 66.65
CA GLU A 53 -26.95 64.34 65.78
C GLU A 53 -26.32 64.46 64.39
N ASN A 54 -26.22 65.67 63.83
CA ASN A 54 -25.49 65.92 62.59
C ASN A 54 -23.98 65.65 62.71
N ILE A 55 -23.37 65.94 63.86
CA ILE A 55 -21.95 65.62 64.10
C ILE A 55 -21.78 64.10 64.13
N LYS A 56 -22.62 63.37 64.87
CA LYS A 56 -22.61 61.90 64.91
C LYS A 56 -22.87 61.27 63.54
N LEU A 57 -23.81 61.82 62.76
CA LEU A 57 -24.08 61.35 61.40
C LEU A 57 -22.89 61.61 60.47
N LYS A 58 -22.22 62.76 60.58
CA LYS A 58 -21.01 63.05 59.81
C LYS A 58 -19.87 62.11 60.16
N GLU A 59 -19.66 61.83 61.45
CA GLU A 59 -18.67 60.84 61.90
C GLU A 59 -19.00 59.43 61.40
N ASN A 60 -20.27 59.03 61.43
CA ASN A 60 -20.72 57.75 60.87
C ASN A 60 -20.51 57.67 59.34
N ILE A 61 -20.76 58.74 58.59
CA ILE A 61 -20.50 58.80 57.14
C ILE A 61 -19.01 58.68 56.84
N ILE A 62 -18.15 59.36 57.63
CA ILE A 62 -16.70 59.25 57.49
C ILE A 62 -16.24 57.81 57.78
N ASN A 63 -16.75 57.20 58.86
CA ASN A 63 -16.43 55.82 59.22
C ASN A 63 -16.90 54.81 58.16
N LEU A 64 -18.08 55.01 57.55
CA LEU A 64 -18.58 54.17 56.44
C LEU A 64 -17.73 54.30 55.17
N ASN A 65 -17.23 55.50 54.86
CA ASN A 65 -16.34 55.73 53.72
C ASN A 65 -14.90 55.24 53.97
N MET A 66 -14.48 55.13 55.24
CA MET A 66 -13.20 54.55 55.65
C MET A 66 -13.23 53.03 55.83
N VAL A 67 -14.33 52.33 55.49
CA VAL A 67 -14.37 50.86 55.54
C VAL A 67 -13.45 50.25 54.47
N ASP A 68 -12.22 49.97 54.91
CA ASP A 68 -11.17 49.16 54.28
C ASP A 68 -11.60 47.75 53.84
N ALA A 69 -12.85 47.34 54.09
CA ALA A 69 -13.36 46.06 53.62
C ALA A 69 -13.36 45.97 52.08
N ASN A 70 -13.51 47.10 51.38
CA ASN A 70 -13.48 47.12 49.91
C ASN A 70 -12.05 47.04 49.35
N SER A 71 -11.05 47.59 50.06
CA SER A 71 -9.63 47.52 49.67
C SER A 71 -9.07 46.11 49.88
N GLY A 72 -9.37 45.48 51.03
CA GLY A 72 -8.97 44.11 51.34
C GLY A 72 -9.64 43.06 50.45
N PHE A 73 -10.94 43.22 50.14
CA PHE A 73 -11.67 42.34 49.23
C PHE A 73 -11.13 42.42 47.80
N ASN A 74 -10.90 43.63 47.28
CA ASN A 74 -10.33 43.82 45.93
C ASN A 74 -8.90 43.27 45.83
N THR A 75 -8.09 43.42 46.89
CA THR A 75 -6.73 42.87 46.96
C THR A 75 -6.75 41.33 46.97
N THR A 76 -7.65 40.73 47.75
CA THR A 76 -7.84 39.28 47.81
C THR A 76 -8.34 38.73 46.46
N LEU A 77 -9.29 39.41 45.82
CA LEU A 77 -9.81 39.05 44.50
C LEU A 77 -8.72 39.12 43.41
N ALA A 78 -7.86 40.14 43.45
CA ALA A 78 -6.72 40.27 42.54
C ALA A 78 -5.70 39.13 42.73
N ALA A 79 -5.39 38.77 43.98
CA ALA A 79 -4.50 37.65 44.28
C ALA A 79 -5.07 36.30 43.79
N VAL A 80 -6.37 36.07 43.98
CA VAL A 80 -7.06 34.86 43.50
C VAL A 80 -7.06 34.81 41.96
N ARG A 81 -7.34 35.93 41.28
CA ARG A 81 -7.27 36.01 39.80
C ARG A 81 -5.87 35.69 39.29
N LYS A 82 -4.85 36.30 39.89
CA LYS A 82 -3.45 36.06 39.52
C LYS A 82 -3.08 34.58 39.67
N LYS A 83 -3.46 33.94 40.78
CA LYS A 83 -3.24 32.51 41.01
C LYS A 83 -3.92 31.65 39.94
N TYR A 84 -5.20 31.91 39.63
CA TYR A 84 -5.90 31.15 38.58
C TYR A 84 -5.32 31.40 37.19
N GLU A 85 -4.83 32.60 36.90
CA GLU A 85 -4.19 32.93 35.62
C GLU A 85 -2.84 32.22 35.47
N GLU A 86 -2.04 32.15 36.54
CA GLU A 86 -0.82 31.35 36.61
C GLU A 86 -1.10 29.85 36.42
N GLU A 87 -2.10 29.29 37.12
CA GLU A 87 -2.53 27.90 36.94
C GLU A 87 -3.02 27.64 35.51
N LEU A 88 -3.79 28.56 34.92
CA LEU A 88 -4.29 28.45 33.55
C LEU A 88 -3.14 28.48 32.53
N ASN A 89 -2.17 29.36 32.72
CA ASN A 89 -1.00 29.44 31.84
C ASN A 89 -0.11 28.19 31.99
N SER A 90 0.13 27.72 33.21
CA SER A 90 0.84 26.47 33.46
C SER A 90 0.17 25.28 32.79
N LYS A 91 -1.16 25.16 32.91
CA LYS A 91 -1.93 24.09 32.22
C LYS A 91 -1.91 24.24 30.69
N LYS A 92 -1.90 25.47 30.16
CA LYS A 92 -1.77 25.70 28.70
C LYS A 92 -0.41 25.22 28.19
N ASP A 93 0.66 25.51 28.92
CA ASP A 93 2.01 25.05 28.57
C ASP A 93 2.11 23.53 28.64
N GLU A 94 1.51 22.91 29.66
CA GLU A 94 1.43 21.45 29.77
C GLU A 94 0.66 20.83 28.59
N ILE A 95 -0.50 21.38 28.22
CA ILE A 95 -1.26 20.93 27.04
C ILE A 95 -0.45 21.07 25.76
N LYS A 96 0.30 22.17 25.61
CA LYS A 96 1.16 22.40 24.44
C LYS A 96 2.27 21.35 24.37
N ASN A 97 2.96 21.09 25.48
CA ASN A 97 4.01 20.06 25.55
C ASN A 97 3.45 18.66 25.26
N LEU A 98 2.31 18.29 25.87
CA LEU A 98 1.64 17.02 25.63
C LEU A 98 1.20 16.84 24.17
N LYS A 99 0.78 17.92 23.49
CA LYS A 99 0.45 17.87 22.05
C LYS A 99 1.71 17.62 21.21
N GLU A 100 2.81 18.27 21.54
CA GLU A 100 4.08 18.08 20.84
C GLU A 100 4.61 16.65 21.03
N ASP A 101 4.58 16.13 22.25
CA ASP A 101 4.99 14.76 22.57
C ASP A 101 4.11 13.73 21.87
N ASN A 102 2.78 13.93 21.87
CA ASN A 102 1.87 13.08 21.10
C ASN A 102 2.17 13.09 19.59
N SER A 103 2.55 14.24 19.03
CA SER A 103 2.96 14.32 17.63
C SER A 103 4.23 13.51 17.36
N LYS A 104 5.26 13.66 18.20
CA LYS A 104 6.52 12.91 18.11
C LYS A 104 6.28 11.40 18.25
N LEU A 105 5.44 10.99 19.20
CA LEU A 105 5.07 9.59 19.38
C LEU A 105 4.34 9.01 18.18
N ARG A 106 3.40 9.76 17.58
CA ARG A 106 2.70 9.33 16.34
C ARG A 106 3.68 9.12 15.19
N GLU A 107 4.62 10.04 15.00
CA GLU A 107 5.65 9.91 13.97
C GLU A 107 6.53 8.66 14.18
N GLN A 108 6.93 8.41 15.43
CA GLN A 108 7.68 7.20 15.78
C GLN A 108 6.87 5.92 15.52
N VAL A 109 5.59 5.89 15.91
CA VAL A 109 4.71 4.74 15.66
C VAL A 109 4.60 4.46 14.17
N LEU A 110 4.39 5.49 13.33
CA LEU A 110 4.35 5.34 11.88
C LEU A 110 5.67 4.77 11.33
N LYS A 111 6.80 5.26 11.82
CA LYS A 111 8.13 4.77 11.43
C LYS A 111 8.33 3.29 11.81
N TYR A 112 7.91 2.88 12.99
CA TYR A 112 8.00 1.49 13.43
C TYR A 112 7.03 0.59 12.67
N GLN A 113 5.80 1.03 12.44
CA GLN A 113 4.81 0.30 11.64
C GLN A 113 5.30 0.11 10.20
N SER A 114 5.88 1.14 9.59
CA SER A 114 6.50 1.05 8.27
C SER A 114 7.64 0.03 8.25
N LYS A 115 8.59 0.13 9.18
CA LYS A 115 9.71 -0.82 9.29
C LYS A 115 9.26 -2.26 9.53
N LEU A 116 8.27 -2.45 10.42
CA LEU A 116 7.69 -3.75 10.70
C LEU A 116 7.03 -4.31 9.44
N GLY A 117 6.23 -3.50 8.75
CA GLY A 117 5.64 -3.85 7.47
C GLY A 117 6.68 -4.28 6.44
N SER A 118 7.79 -3.55 6.29
CA SER A 118 8.89 -3.96 5.41
C SER A 118 9.52 -5.30 5.81
N ALA A 119 9.62 -5.57 7.12
CA ALA A 119 10.17 -6.80 7.65
C ALA A 119 9.22 -8.01 7.55
N THR A 120 7.90 -7.81 7.55
CA THR A 120 6.93 -8.91 7.68
C THR A 120 6.01 -9.10 6.46
N THR A 121 5.79 -8.08 5.64
CA THR A 121 4.87 -8.15 4.49
C THR A 121 5.50 -8.85 3.29
N PHE A 122 4.85 -9.86 2.72
CA PHE A 122 5.36 -10.58 1.54
C PHE A 122 5.03 -9.92 0.20
N ARG A 123 4.20 -8.86 0.21
CA ARG A 123 3.89 -8.09 -0.99
C ARG A 123 5.13 -7.34 -1.46
N LEU A 124 5.43 -7.49 -2.74
CA LEU A 124 6.40 -6.68 -3.45
C LEU A 124 5.75 -5.35 -3.82
N ASN A 125 6.54 -4.29 -3.92
CA ASN A 125 6.01 -2.99 -4.35
C ASN A 125 5.56 -3.05 -5.81
N ASP A 126 4.57 -2.23 -6.18
CA ASP A 126 4.07 -2.19 -7.56
C ASP A 126 5.16 -1.78 -8.56
N ASP A 127 6.14 -0.99 -8.12
CA ASP A 127 7.31 -0.59 -8.93
C ASP A 127 8.47 -1.61 -8.89
N ASP A 128 8.39 -2.66 -8.07
CA ASP A 128 9.44 -3.67 -7.97
C ASP A 128 9.44 -4.56 -9.22
N LYS A 129 10.56 -4.69 -9.92
CA LYS A 129 10.67 -5.57 -11.10
C LYS A 129 10.25 -7.01 -10.83
N ASN A 130 10.30 -7.46 -9.58
CA ASN A 130 9.95 -8.82 -9.19
C ASN A 130 8.44 -8.98 -8.91
N ASN A 131 7.65 -7.91 -8.99
CA ASN A 131 6.20 -8.00 -8.79
C ASN A 131 5.52 -8.90 -9.85
N PRO A 132 4.37 -9.51 -9.52
CA PRO A 132 3.64 -10.41 -10.42
C PRO A 132 3.31 -9.86 -11.81
N VAL A 133 2.95 -8.58 -11.91
CA VAL A 133 2.55 -7.95 -13.17
C VAL A 133 3.77 -7.84 -14.10
N GLN A 134 4.88 -7.32 -13.57
CA GLN A 134 6.12 -7.21 -14.35
C GLN A 134 6.69 -8.58 -14.70
N LEU A 135 6.56 -9.58 -13.82
CA LEU A 135 6.93 -10.96 -14.09
C LEU A 135 6.21 -11.50 -15.32
N ASN A 136 4.89 -11.33 -15.39
CA ASN A 136 4.08 -11.78 -16.53
C ASN A 136 4.47 -11.08 -17.83
N GLU A 137 4.68 -9.77 -17.80
CA GLU A 137 5.14 -9.02 -18.98
C GLU A 137 6.49 -9.51 -19.50
N ASP A 138 7.44 -9.76 -18.61
CA ASP A 138 8.78 -10.21 -19.00
C ASP A 138 8.77 -11.66 -19.50
N ILE A 139 7.87 -12.52 -19.00
CA ILE A 139 7.63 -13.86 -19.54
C ILE A 139 7.11 -13.76 -20.98
N LEU A 140 6.16 -12.87 -21.27
CA LEU A 140 5.65 -12.66 -22.63
C LEU A 140 6.75 -12.16 -23.58
N ARG A 141 7.55 -11.18 -23.14
CA ARG A 141 8.72 -10.70 -23.91
C ARG A 141 9.74 -11.80 -24.17
N LEU A 142 9.98 -12.69 -23.20
CA LEU A 142 10.84 -13.85 -23.39
C LEU A 142 10.31 -14.79 -24.49
N GLN A 143 9.00 -15.03 -24.54
CA GLN A 143 8.40 -15.84 -25.61
C GLN A 143 8.65 -15.21 -27.00
N ASP A 144 8.50 -13.90 -27.11
CA ASP A 144 8.80 -13.17 -28.35
C ASP A 144 10.28 -13.27 -28.73
N ASP A 145 11.18 -13.09 -27.76
CA ASP A 145 12.62 -13.18 -28.01
C ASP A 145 13.04 -14.61 -28.42
N LEU A 146 12.45 -15.65 -27.81
CA LEU A 146 12.63 -17.04 -28.25
C LEU A 146 12.16 -17.22 -29.70
N ALA A 147 10.99 -16.67 -30.04
CA ALA A 147 10.43 -16.74 -31.38
C ALA A 147 11.29 -16.02 -32.43
N ILE A 148 11.93 -14.90 -32.06
CA ILE A 148 12.88 -14.18 -32.91
C ILE A 148 14.17 -14.99 -33.07
N TYR A 149 14.70 -15.55 -31.99
CA TYR A 149 15.98 -16.29 -32.01
C TYR A 149 15.91 -17.55 -32.87
N VAL A 150 14.79 -18.27 -32.89
CA VAL A 150 14.62 -19.41 -33.80
C VAL A 150 14.37 -19.00 -35.25
N THR A 151 14.20 -17.71 -35.51
CA THR A 151 13.91 -17.07 -36.80
C THR A 151 12.55 -17.44 -37.39
N ASN A 152 12.23 -16.86 -38.54
CA ASN A 152 11.06 -17.22 -39.35
C ASN A 152 11.29 -18.43 -40.27
N LEU A 153 12.50 -19.01 -40.27
CA LEU A 153 12.87 -20.16 -41.09
C LEU A 153 12.53 -19.98 -42.59
N ARG A 154 12.64 -18.75 -43.11
CA ARG A 154 12.47 -18.51 -44.55
C ARG A 154 13.62 -19.16 -45.30
N LYS A 155 13.30 -20.09 -46.23
CA LYS A 155 14.28 -20.88 -46.99
C LYS A 155 15.30 -20.04 -47.78
N SER A 156 15.00 -18.79 -48.11
CA SER A 156 15.93 -17.87 -48.78
C SER A 156 17.07 -17.36 -47.88
N GLU A 157 16.91 -17.44 -46.56
CA GLU A 157 17.80 -16.84 -45.56
C GLU A 157 18.36 -17.90 -44.58
N VAL A 158 17.81 -19.12 -44.61
CA VAL A 158 18.09 -20.19 -43.64
C VAL A 158 18.05 -21.54 -44.33
N ASP A 159 19.12 -22.32 -44.18
CA ASP A 159 19.14 -23.74 -44.53
C ASP A 159 18.59 -24.55 -43.35
N ILE A 160 17.46 -25.22 -43.56
CA ILE A 160 16.76 -25.99 -42.53
C ILE A 160 17.15 -27.45 -42.61
N ASN A 161 17.63 -28.02 -41.51
CA ASN A 161 17.88 -29.45 -41.40
C ASN A 161 16.63 -30.18 -40.90
N ILE A 162 15.70 -30.47 -41.81
CA ILE A 162 14.41 -31.12 -41.50
C ILE A 162 14.61 -32.44 -40.77
N LYS A 163 15.59 -33.26 -41.19
CA LYS A 163 15.89 -34.55 -40.55
C LYS A 163 16.25 -34.40 -39.07
N ASN A 164 17.11 -33.44 -38.74
CA ASN A 164 17.49 -33.20 -37.36
C ASN A 164 16.34 -32.65 -36.52
N ILE A 165 15.52 -31.76 -37.09
CA ILE A 165 14.32 -31.24 -36.41
C ILE A 165 13.33 -32.38 -36.13
N LEU A 166 13.11 -33.31 -37.06
CA LEU A 166 12.22 -34.45 -36.81
C LEU A 166 12.70 -35.37 -35.70
N ASN A 167 14.00 -35.65 -35.67
CA ASN A 167 14.60 -36.40 -34.58
C ASN A 167 14.35 -35.69 -33.24
N LEU A 168 14.40 -34.36 -33.23
CA LEU A 168 14.13 -33.56 -32.05
C LEU A 168 12.65 -33.62 -31.64
N ILE A 169 11.70 -33.52 -32.58
CA ILE A 169 10.27 -33.69 -32.32
C ILE A 169 10.00 -35.03 -31.65
N ASN A 170 10.49 -36.11 -32.25
CA ASN A 170 10.28 -37.48 -31.75
C ASN A 170 10.93 -37.71 -30.38
N LYS A 171 12.07 -37.06 -30.09
CA LYS A 171 12.69 -37.06 -28.74
C LYS A 171 11.88 -36.27 -27.71
N SER A 172 11.13 -35.26 -28.14
CA SER A 172 10.41 -34.34 -27.27
C SER A 172 9.03 -34.86 -26.82
N LYS A 173 8.52 -35.92 -27.47
CA LYS A 173 7.27 -36.59 -27.10
C LYS A 173 7.44 -37.42 -25.83
N VAL A 174 6.50 -37.28 -24.90
CA VAL A 174 6.46 -38.04 -23.65
C VAL A 174 5.87 -39.42 -23.91
N LYS A 175 4.83 -39.50 -24.76
CA LYS A 175 4.21 -40.76 -25.20
C LYS A 175 4.73 -41.17 -26.58
N LYS A 176 5.69 -42.10 -26.61
CA LYS A 176 6.30 -42.64 -27.85
C LYS A 176 5.33 -43.40 -28.77
N ASN A 177 4.09 -43.68 -28.33
CA ASN A 177 3.35 -44.85 -28.80
C ASN A 177 2.24 -44.56 -29.81
N LYS A 178 1.95 -43.29 -30.17
CA LYS A 178 0.78 -42.98 -31.01
C LYS A 178 1.12 -42.42 -32.40
N TYR A 179 2.07 -41.50 -32.52
CA TYR A 179 2.46 -40.91 -33.80
C TYR A 179 3.96 -40.57 -33.83
N THR A 180 4.76 -41.38 -34.53
CA THR A 180 6.14 -41.03 -34.90
C THR A 180 6.14 -40.26 -36.21
N PHE A 181 6.76 -39.08 -36.23
CA PHE A 181 6.99 -38.38 -37.48
C PHE A 181 8.10 -39.10 -38.26
N SER A 182 7.73 -39.80 -39.33
CA SER A 182 8.67 -40.36 -40.31
C SER A 182 8.68 -39.49 -41.58
N LEU A 183 9.85 -39.36 -42.20
CA LEU A 183 9.93 -38.84 -43.56
C LEU A 183 9.51 -39.97 -44.51
N ASN A 184 8.35 -39.87 -45.16
CA ASN A 184 8.09 -40.70 -46.34
C ASN A 184 8.61 -39.97 -47.59
N ASP A 185 8.57 -38.63 -47.61
CA ASP A 185 9.26 -37.75 -48.57
C ASP A 185 9.90 -36.53 -47.84
N PRO A 186 11.17 -36.16 -48.11
CA PRO A 186 11.79 -34.91 -47.63
C PRO A 186 10.99 -33.63 -47.88
N ASN A 187 10.06 -33.64 -48.85
CA ASN A 187 9.18 -32.52 -49.18
C ASN A 187 7.84 -32.52 -48.43
N GLU A 188 7.48 -33.55 -47.67
CA GLU A 188 6.18 -33.65 -46.98
C GLU A 188 6.07 -32.72 -45.76
N ILE A 189 7.18 -32.45 -45.05
CA ILE A 189 7.13 -31.60 -43.86
C ILE A 189 7.47 -30.16 -44.25
N THR A 190 6.41 -29.44 -44.58
CA THR A 190 6.43 -27.99 -44.86
C THR A 190 5.85 -27.15 -43.72
N ASP A 191 5.51 -27.77 -42.59
CA ASP A 191 4.95 -27.07 -41.43
C ASP A 191 6.03 -26.28 -40.68
N ILE A 192 6.40 -25.13 -41.27
CA ILE A 192 7.31 -24.15 -40.68
C ILE A 192 6.84 -23.72 -39.28
N PRO A 193 5.54 -23.46 -39.02
CA PRO A 193 5.05 -23.22 -37.67
C PRO A 193 5.43 -24.31 -36.66
N LEU A 194 5.22 -25.59 -36.98
CA LEU A 194 5.61 -26.70 -36.11
C LEU A 194 7.12 -26.74 -35.89
N MET A 195 7.92 -26.61 -36.96
CA MET A 195 9.39 -26.57 -36.82
C MET A 195 9.85 -25.43 -35.91
N LYS A 196 9.25 -24.25 -36.06
CA LYS A 196 9.55 -23.08 -35.22
C LYS A 196 9.19 -23.33 -33.76
N ALA A 197 8.03 -23.92 -33.49
CA ALA A 197 7.56 -24.30 -32.16
C ALA A 197 8.53 -25.28 -31.48
N VAL A 198 9.01 -26.29 -32.21
CA VAL A 198 9.92 -27.32 -31.70
C VAL A 198 11.26 -26.71 -31.33
N LEU A 199 11.79 -25.82 -32.17
CA LEU A 199 13.03 -25.12 -31.87
C LEU A 199 12.90 -24.19 -30.66
N GLN A 200 11.76 -23.50 -30.49
CA GLN A 200 11.55 -22.64 -29.30
C GLN A 200 11.57 -23.46 -28.02
N ARG A 201 10.81 -24.56 -27.99
CA ARG A 201 10.79 -25.49 -26.86
C ARG A 201 12.19 -25.99 -26.53
N HIS A 202 12.93 -26.38 -27.57
CA HIS A 202 14.29 -26.90 -27.42
C HIS A 202 15.24 -25.85 -26.85
N VAL A 203 15.26 -24.64 -27.41
CA VAL A 203 16.09 -23.54 -26.88
C VAL A 203 15.79 -23.27 -25.41
N LEU A 204 14.51 -23.13 -25.05
CA LEU A 204 14.12 -22.88 -23.66
C LEU A 204 14.57 -24.03 -22.74
N LYS A 205 14.28 -25.28 -23.13
CA LYS A 205 14.67 -26.45 -22.34
C LYS A 205 16.19 -26.56 -22.17
N THR A 206 16.95 -26.36 -23.24
CA THR A 206 18.42 -26.40 -23.20
C THR A 206 18.98 -25.35 -22.25
N ILE A 207 18.44 -24.12 -22.25
CA ILE A 207 18.89 -23.07 -21.32
C ILE A 207 18.50 -23.41 -19.87
N LEU A 208 17.30 -23.93 -19.64
CA LEU A 208 16.88 -24.41 -18.33
C LEU A 208 17.86 -25.47 -17.79
N ASP A 209 18.39 -26.35 -18.64
CA ASP A 209 19.35 -27.37 -18.20
C ASP A 209 20.75 -26.78 -17.87
N TYR A 210 21.11 -25.60 -18.40
CA TYR A 210 22.45 -25.00 -18.18
C TYR A 210 22.69 -24.55 -16.74
N PHE A 211 21.72 -23.88 -16.10
CA PHE A 211 21.93 -23.28 -14.77
C PHE A 211 22.10 -24.34 -13.66
N PRO A 212 21.28 -25.41 -13.58
CA PRO A 212 21.51 -26.49 -12.62
C PRO A 212 22.87 -27.15 -12.78
N ASP A 213 23.35 -27.31 -14.01
CA ASP A 213 24.68 -27.86 -14.26
C ASP A 213 25.79 -26.90 -13.84
N TYR A 214 25.61 -25.59 -14.08
CA TYR A 214 26.50 -24.53 -13.57
C TYR A 214 26.57 -24.54 -12.02
N CYS A 215 25.44 -24.71 -11.33
CA CYS A 215 25.39 -24.78 -9.87
C CYS A 215 26.07 -26.02 -9.27
N LYS A 216 26.27 -27.11 -10.04
CA LYS A 216 26.96 -28.33 -9.59
C LYS A 216 28.48 -28.24 -9.73
N GLN A 217 29.00 -27.26 -10.46
CA GLN A 217 30.44 -27.13 -10.71
C GLN A 217 31.17 -26.72 -9.43
N LYS A 218 32.34 -27.32 -9.17
CA LYS A 218 33.15 -27.03 -7.96
C LYS A 218 33.62 -25.57 -7.89
N ASN A 219 33.80 -24.91 -9.04
CA ASN A 219 34.23 -23.52 -9.17
C ASN A 219 33.08 -22.65 -9.71
N SER A 220 31.84 -22.93 -9.32
CA SER A 220 30.69 -22.12 -9.75
C SER A 220 30.86 -20.66 -9.31
N GLY A 221 30.49 -19.70 -10.16
CA GLY A 221 30.62 -18.27 -9.85
C GLY A 221 29.67 -17.78 -8.75
N LEU A 222 29.74 -16.49 -8.47
CA LEU A 222 29.08 -15.85 -7.33
C LEU A 222 27.57 -16.15 -7.25
N GLU A 223 26.87 -16.11 -8.38
CA GLU A 223 25.42 -16.33 -8.47
C GLU A 223 25.03 -17.74 -8.01
N ALA A 224 25.80 -18.76 -8.34
CA ALA A 224 25.52 -20.13 -7.93
C ALA A 224 25.78 -20.34 -6.44
N ILE A 225 26.87 -19.74 -5.92
CA ILE A 225 27.17 -19.77 -4.48
C ILE A 225 26.04 -19.07 -3.70
N PHE A 226 25.65 -17.87 -4.14
CA PHE A 226 24.55 -17.11 -3.54
C PHE A 226 23.25 -17.92 -3.59
N TYR A 227 22.89 -18.44 -4.77
CA TYR A 227 21.69 -19.27 -4.96
C TYR A 227 21.61 -20.42 -3.96
N ASN A 228 22.68 -21.21 -3.83
CA ASN A 228 22.73 -22.35 -2.92
C ASN A 228 22.67 -21.92 -1.45
N GLN A 229 23.39 -20.86 -1.07
CA GLN A 229 23.34 -20.33 0.30
C GLN A 229 21.96 -19.78 0.67
N ALA A 230 21.26 -19.13 -0.27
CA ALA A 230 19.91 -18.64 -0.06
C ALA A 230 18.92 -19.78 0.22
N LEU A 231 19.01 -20.89 -0.55
CA LEU A 231 18.17 -22.08 -0.31
C LEU A 231 18.43 -22.71 1.06
N GLU A 232 19.70 -22.84 1.45
CA GLU A 232 20.05 -23.38 2.77
C GLU A 232 19.57 -22.48 3.90
N LEU A 233 19.75 -21.16 3.78
CA LEU A 233 19.27 -20.20 4.78
C LEU A 233 17.76 -20.17 4.91
N GLU A 234 17.02 -20.26 3.79
CA GLU A 234 15.56 -20.40 3.79
C GLU A 234 15.14 -21.63 4.61
N LYS A 235 15.74 -22.80 4.31
CA LYS A 235 15.47 -24.06 5.02
C LYS A 235 15.80 -23.97 6.51
N LEU A 236 16.94 -23.38 6.85
CA LEU A 236 17.32 -23.16 8.25
C LEU A 236 16.34 -22.22 8.96
N GLY A 237 15.87 -21.16 8.31
CA GLY A 237 14.86 -20.25 8.86
C GLY A 237 13.53 -20.96 9.15
N GLU A 238 13.07 -21.80 8.23
CA GLU A 238 11.84 -22.58 8.42
C GLU A 238 11.98 -23.63 9.54
N THR A 239 13.15 -24.27 9.62
CA THR A 239 13.46 -25.24 10.69
C THR A 239 13.52 -24.53 12.05
N PHE A 240 14.19 -23.38 12.12
CA PHE A 240 14.29 -22.57 13.34
C PHE A 240 12.92 -22.14 13.86
N LYS A 241 12.02 -21.71 12.98
CA LYS A 241 10.63 -21.38 13.31
C LYS A 241 9.85 -22.59 13.88
N LYS A 242 10.06 -23.79 13.34
CA LYS A 242 9.33 -25.00 13.75
C LYS A 242 9.84 -25.60 15.05
N GLU A 243 11.15 -25.58 15.28
CA GLU A 243 11.79 -26.33 16.36
C GLU A 243 12.00 -25.53 17.65
N ARG A 244 11.82 -24.19 17.62
CA ARG A 244 12.06 -23.32 18.77
C ARG A 244 10.77 -22.72 19.29
N ALA A 245 10.68 -22.57 20.61
CA ALA A 245 9.56 -21.89 21.24
C ALA A 245 9.63 -20.37 20.95
N GLY A 246 8.49 -19.80 20.56
CA GLY A 246 8.36 -18.39 20.19
C GLY A 246 7.23 -18.22 19.18
N ASN A 247 6.57 -17.06 19.18
CA ASN A 247 5.47 -16.75 18.25
C ASN A 247 5.60 -15.34 17.66
N ASP A 248 6.82 -14.80 17.62
CA ASP A 248 7.05 -13.47 17.07
C ASP A 248 6.84 -13.48 15.55
N ILE A 249 6.32 -12.35 15.05
CA ILE A 249 5.94 -12.18 13.65
C ILE A 249 7.18 -12.19 12.73
N ILE A 250 8.35 -11.78 13.26
CA ILE A 250 9.59 -11.68 12.49
C ILE A 250 10.10 -13.08 12.12
N THR A 251 10.27 -13.96 13.11
CA THR A 251 10.68 -15.35 12.91
C THR A 251 9.67 -16.09 12.04
N SER A 252 8.37 -15.79 12.19
CA SER A 252 7.31 -16.37 11.37
C SER A 252 7.44 -16.03 9.88
N ALA A 253 7.96 -14.83 9.56
CA ALA A 253 8.17 -14.32 8.20
C ALA A 253 9.59 -14.57 7.66
N LEU A 254 10.53 -15.00 8.51
CA LEU A 254 11.97 -15.01 8.22
C LEU A 254 12.34 -15.82 6.96
N SER A 255 11.88 -17.06 6.87
CA SER A 255 12.18 -17.96 5.75
C SER A 255 11.75 -17.36 4.40
N VAL A 256 10.50 -16.89 4.33
CA VAL A 256 9.95 -16.22 3.14
C VAL A 256 10.75 -14.97 2.79
N LYS A 257 11.14 -14.18 3.79
CA LYS A 257 11.91 -12.95 3.58
C LYS A 257 13.32 -13.20 3.06
N ILE A 258 14.02 -14.21 3.60
CA ILE A 258 15.31 -14.65 3.08
C ILE A 258 15.16 -14.99 1.60
N ARG A 259 14.20 -15.87 1.26
CA ARG A 259 13.93 -16.25 -0.13
C ARG A 259 13.66 -15.03 -1.01
N GLN A 260 12.65 -14.22 -0.68
CA GLN A 260 12.25 -13.08 -1.49
C GLN A 260 13.39 -12.09 -1.72
N GLN A 261 14.13 -11.71 -0.68
CA GLN A 261 15.19 -10.71 -0.80
C GLN A 261 16.40 -11.25 -1.55
N SER A 262 16.82 -12.49 -1.26
CA SER A 262 17.93 -13.14 -1.96
C SER A 262 17.65 -13.30 -3.44
N PHE A 263 16.47 -13.82 -3.80
CA PHE A 263 16.12 -14.04 -5.19
C PHE A 263 15.72 -12.77 -5.93
N ALA A 264 15.23 -11.73 -5.26
CA ALA A 264 15.03 -10.41 -5.88
C ALA A 264 16.38 -9.76 -6.21
N ALA A 265 17.39 -9.88 -5.33
CA ALA A 265 18.73 -9.40 -5.61
C ALA A 265 19.35 -10.12 -6.82
N LEU A 266 19.23 -11.45 -6.88
CA LEU A 266 19.68 -12.26 -8.03
C LEU A 266 18.88 -11.95 -9.30
N GLY A 267 17.56 -11.78 -9.21
CA GLY A 267 16.70 -11.39 -10.33
C GLY A 267 17.08 -10.04 -10.93
N ASN A 268 17.46 -9.08 -10.07
CA ASN A 268 17.84 -7.73 -10.48
C ASN A 268 19.26 -7.64 -11.04
N ARG A 269 20.23 -8.39 -10.48
CA ARG A 269 21.66 -8.22 -10.79
C ARG A 269 22.36 -9.46 -11.32
N GLY A 270 21.88 -10.67 -11.05
CA GLY A 270 22.54 -11.92 -11.41
C GLY A 270 22.85 -12.00 -12.91
N PHE A 271 24.07 -12.40 -13.26
CA PHE A 271 24.57 -12.52 -14.63
C PHE A 271 24.53 -11.22 -15.46
N SER A 272 24.49 -10.06 -14.78
CA SER A 272 24.81 -8.77 -15.44
C SER A 272 26.25 -8.77 -15.95
N ASN A 273 26.59 -7.81 -16.80
CA ASN A 273 27.97 -7.64 -17.24
C ASN A 273 28.88 -7.32 -16.04
N ILE A 274 30.13 -7.75 -16.10
CA ILE A 274 31.14 -7.50 -15.08
C ILE A 274 31.68 -6.08 -15.31
N ILE A 275 31.50 -5.22 -14.32
CA ILE A 275 32.02 -3.84 -14.37
C ILE A 275 33.50 -3.88 -13.98
N ASN A 276 34.39 -3.88 -14.96
CA ASN A 276 35.81 -3.61 -14.77
C ASN A 276 36.09 -2.15 -15.19
N GLN A 277 37.12 -1.53 -14.60
CA GLN A 277 37.38 -0.08 -14.72
C GLN A 277 37.46 0.44 -16.17
N ASP A 278 37.70 -0.43 -17.16
CA ASP A 278 37.86 -0.04 -18.57
C ASP A 278 36.98 -0.82 -19.57
N ASN A 279 36.19 -1.83 -19.17
CA ASN A 279 35.31 -2.60 -20.08
C ASN A 279 34.13 -3.31 -19.37
N ASP A 280 33.00 -3.42 -20.08
CA ASP A 280 31.85 -4.26 -19.73
C ASP A 280 32.05 -5.68 -20.26
N ASP A 281 32.64 -6.57 -19.45
CA ASP A 281 32.89 -7.94 -19.85
C ASP A 281 31.65 -8.82 -19.65
N LEU A 282 31.40 -9.73 -20.60
CA LEU A 282 30.30 -10.68 -20.51
C LEU A 282 30.62 -11.75 -19.45
N HIS A 283 29.67 -12.02 -18.55
CA HIS A 283 29.81 -13.07 -17.55
C HIS A 283 30.11 -14.44 -18.18
N ASP A 284 31.07 -15.20 -17.62
CA ASP A 284 31.57 -16.47 -18.16
C ASP A 284 30.48 -17.50 -18.44
N PHE A 285 29.59 -17.77 -17.47
CA PHE A 285 28.41 -18.63 -17.67
C PHE A 285 27.60 -18.25 -18.92
N ILE A 286 27.37 -16.95 -19.14
CA ILE A 286 26.59 -16.47 -20.28
C ILE A 286 27.38 -16.65 -21.59
N LYS A 287 28.69 -16.37 -21.56
CA LYS A 287 29.58 -16.57 -22.71
C LYS A 287 29.61 -18.03 -23.16
N GLU A 288 29.90 -18.95 -22.23
CA GLU A 288 29.95 -20.39 -22.51
C GLU A 288 28.60 -20.93 -22.98
N SER A 289 27.52 -20.54 -22.30
CA SER A 289 26.15 -20.95 -22.66
C SER A 289 25.76 -20.46 -24.06
N LYS A 290 26.13 -19.22 -24.41
CA LYS A 290 25.91 -18.63 -25.74
C LYS A 290 26.60 -19.44 -26.82
N GLU A 291 27.89 -19.72 -26.66
CA GLU A 291 28.68 -20.46 -27.64
C GLU A 291 28.11 -21.86 -27.86
N LYS A 292 27.78 -22.55 -26.76
CA LYS A 292 27.18 -23.88 -26.79
C LYS A 292 25.83 -23.89 -27.51
N LEU A 293 24.93 -22.95 -27.15
CA LEU A 293 23.58 -22.89 -27.71
C LEU A 293 23.59 -22.50 -29.20
N ASN A 294 24.40 -21.51 -29.60
CA ASN A 294 24.50 -21.14 -31.02
C ASN A 294 25.01 -22.30 -31.87
N LYS A 295 26.07 -22.98 -31.41
CA LYS A 295 26.59 -24.18 -32.08
C LYS A 295 25.55 -25.29 -32.15
N GLU A 296 24.77 -25.48 -31.10
CA GLU A 296 23.68 -26.45 -31.10
C GLU A 296 22.59 -26.09 -32.12
N MET A 297 22.23 -24.82 -32.21
CA MET A 297 21.20 -24.35 -33.15
C MET A 297 21.63 -24.47 -34.63
N GLU A 298 22.92 -24.39 -34.93
CA GLU A 298 23.45 -24.62 -36.29
C GLU A 298 23.17 -26.04 -36.81
N PHE A 299 23.02 -27.05 -35.93
CA PHE A 299 22.65 -28.41 -36.35
C PHE A 299 21.23 -28.51 -36.89
N TYR A 300 20.33 -27.62 -36.46
CA TYR A 300 18.92 -27.62 -36.87
C TYR A 300 18.64 -26.57 -37.94
N ARG A 301 19.29 -25.40 -37.85
CA ARG A 301 19.13 -24.30 -38.79
C ARG A 301 20.45 -23.53 -38.99
N LYS A 302 20.90 -23.42 -40.23
CA LYS A 302 22.06 -22.61 -40.60
C LYS A 302 21.61 -21.30 -41.24
N ILE A 303 21.92 -20.17 -40.61
CA ILE A 303 21.62 -18.84 -41.16
C ILE A 303 22.70 -18.51 -42.20
N THR A 304 22.29 -18.26 -43.44
CA THR A 304 23.21 -18.01 -44.56
C THR A 304 23.63 -16.54 -44.65
N ASP A 305 22.75 -15.62 -44.27
CA ASP A 305 23.04 -14.19 -44.18
C ASP A 305 23.86 -13.86 -42.92
N LEU A 306 25.07 -13.32 -43.11
CA LEU A 306 25.99 -13.00 -42.01
C LEU A 306 25.48 -11.89 -41.08
N LYS A 307 24.81 -10.86 -41.61
CA LYS A 307 24.29 -9.75 -40.79
C LYS A 307 23.13 -10.24 -39.93
N LYS A 308 22.21 -10.99 -40.52
CA LYS A 308 21.10 -11.62 -39.79
C LYS A 308 21.61 -12.60 -38.74
N LYS A 309 22.66 -13.38 -39.05
CA LYS A 309 23.30 -14.28 -38.08
C LYS A 309 23.80 -13.49 -36.88
N GLU A 310 24.54 -12.40 -37.10
CA GLU A 310 25.05 -11.56 -36.02
C GLU A 310 23.93 -10.95 -35.17
N GLU A 311 22.86 -10.44 -35.80
CA GLU A 311 21.69 -9.88 -35.10
C GLU A 311 20.98 -10.93 -34.22
N VAL A 312 20.75 -12.13 -34.75
CA VAL A 312 20.11 -13.24 -34.03
C VAL A 312 21.01 -13.72 -32.88
N GLU A 313 22.32 -13.85 -33.12
CA GLU A 313 23.28 -14.31 -32.11
C GLU A 313 23.61 -13.27 -31.03
N LYS A 314 23.29 -11.99 -31.24
CA LYS A 314 23.33 -10.98 -30.16
C LYS A 314 22.20 -11.18 -29.16
N LYS A 315 21.02 -11.61 -29.61
CA LYS A 315 19.85 -11.84 -28.74
C LYS A 315 20.02 -13.01 -27.77
N VAL A 316 20.82 -14.01 -28.12
CA VAL A 316 21.01 -15.21 -27.30
C VAL A 316 21.51 -14.90 -25.88
N THR A 317 22.36 -13.87 -25.74
CA THR A 317 22.86 -13.40 -24.44
C THR A 317 21.72 -12.95 -23.53
N VAL A 318 20.77 -12.19 -24.10
CA VAL A 318 19.60 -11.70 -23.37
C VAL A 318 18.68 -12.87 -23.00
N ILE A 319 18.43 -13.79 -23.94
CA ILE A 319 17.56 -14.95 -23.72
C ILE A 319 18.10 -15.83 -22.59
N ILE A 320 19.39 -16.19 -22.62
CA ILE A 320 20.01 -17.02 -21.58
C ILE A 320 19.86 -16.36 -20.21
N ARG A 321 20.15 -15.05 -20.13
CA ARG A 321 20.03 -14.28 -18.90
C ARG A 321 18.60 -14.23 -18.39
N GLU A 322 17.63 -13.92 -19.24
CA GLU A 322 16.23 -13.77 -18.84
C GLU A 322 15.57 -15.11 -18.50
N VAL A 323 15.84 -16.19 -19.24
CA VAL A 323 15.39 -17.55 -18.84
C VAL A 323 15.93 -17.88 -17.44
N THR A 324 17.22 -17.65 -17.20
CA THR A 324 17.82 -17.97 -15.91
C THR A 324 17.21 -17.12 -14.79
N ARG A 325 17.09 -15.80 -15.00
CA ARG A 325 16.51 -14.87 -14.01
C ARG A 325 15.06 -15.18 -13.71
N LEU A 326 14.23 -15.39 -14.74
CA LEU A 326 12.81 -15.66 -14.57
C LEU A 326 12.62 -16.97 -13.81
N PHE A 327 13.14 -18.08 -14.35
CA PHE A 327 12.81 -19.42 -13.87
C PHE A 327 13.52 -19.81 -12.57
N TYR A 328 14.75 -19.34 -12.32
CA TYR A 328 15.50 -19.72 -11.12
C TYR A 328 15.45 -18.68 -10.01
N PHE A 329 15.22 -17.40 -10.32
CA PHE A 329 15.22 -16.33 -9.32
C PHE A 329 13.82 -15.74 -9.11
N ARG A 330 13.21 -15.14 -10.13
CA ARG A 330 11.99 -14.32 -9.98
C ARG A 330 10.73 -15.14 -9.67
N LEU A 331 10.66 -16.41 -10.09
CA LEU A 331 9.58 -17.28 -9.62
C LEU A 331 9.63 -17.53 -8.10
N LYS A 332 10.84 -17.55 -7.51
CA LYS A 332 11.04 -17.75 -6.05
C LYS A 332 10.73 -16.50 -5.22
N THR A 333 10.64 -15.32 -5.83
CA THR A 333 10.25 -14.09 -5.12
C THR A 333 8.75 -14.00 -4.87
N GLN A 334 7.95 -14.83 -5.55
CA GLN A 334 6.51 -14.85 -5.37
C GLN A 334 6.14 -15.52 -4.02
N GLU A 335 5.00 -15.10 -3.47
CA GLU A 335 4.39 -15.72 -2.29
C GLU A 335 2.89 -15.95 -2.59
N PRO A 336 2.43 -17.22 -2.69
CA PRO A 336 3.23 -18.46 -2.68
C PRO A 336 4.22 -18.55 -3.86
N ILE A 337 5.21 -19.44 -3.76
CA ILE A 337 6.22 -19.64 -4.81
C ILE A 337 5.52 -19.99 -6.13
N ALA A 338 5.94 -19.33 -7.21
CA ALA A 338 5.49 -19.69 -8.54
C ALA A 338 6.25 -20.92 -9.04
N GLU A 339 5.53 -21.89 -9.56
CA GLU A 339 6.06 -23.12 -10.14
C GLU A 339 5.79 -23.15 -11.64
N TRP A 340 6.41 -24.10 -12.33
CA TRP A 340 6.17 -24.30 -13.74
C TRP A 340 6.21 -25.78 -14.11
N LYS A 341 5.43 -26.16 -15.12
CA LYS A 341 5.42 -27.51 -15.66
C LYS A 341 5.19 -27.55 -17.16
N TRP A 342 5.82 -28.50 -17.81
CA TRP A 342 5.46 -28.88 -19.17
C TRP A 342 4.15 -29.65 -19.13
N LEU A 343 3.24 -29.34 -20.06
CA LEU A 343 2.03 -30.14 -20.25
C LEU A 343 2.36 -31.33 -21.16
N ASP A 344 1.75 -32.47 -20.85
CA ASP A 344 1.96 -33.70 -21.61
C ASP A 344 1.33 -33.63 -23.00
N ASP A 345 1.90 -34.41 -23.91
CA ASP A 345 1.27 -34.70 -25.19
C ASP A 345 -0.03 -35.51 -24.99
N ASP A 346 -0.99 -35.31 -25.89
CA ASP A 346 -2.36 -35.83 -25.86
C ASP A 346 -3.27 -35.30 -24.73
N ASN A 347 -2.82 -34.33 -23.94
CA ASN A 347 -3.72 -33.66 -23.01
C ASN A 347 -4.84 -32.95 -23.78
N LYS A 348 -6.07 -33.02 -23.26
CA LYS A 348 -7.17 -32.21 -23.80
C LYS A 348 -6.80 -30.73 -23.63
N PHE A 349 -6.99 -29.95 -24.67
CA PHE A 349 -6.81 -28.50 -24.59
C PHE A 349 -7.71 -27.92 -23.51
N ASP A 350 -7.10 -27.20 -22.56
CA ASP A 350 -7.81 -26.51 -21.49
C ASP A 350 -7.57 -25.00 -21.63
N PRO A 351 -8.57 -24.21 -22.07
CA PRO A 351 -8.42 -22.77 -22.27
C PRO A 351 -8.11 -22.02 -20.96
N ALA A 352 -8.37 -22.61 -19.79
CA ALA A 352 -7.98 -21.99 -18.52
C ALA A 352 -6.46 -22.00 -18.33
N GLN A 353 -5.77 -23.04 -18.83
CA GLN A 353 -4.34 -23.26 -18.60
C GLN A 353 -3.48 -23.14 -19.87
N MET A 354 -4.09 -23.12 -21.05
CA MET A 354 -3.39 -23.24 -22.32
C MET A 354 -3.78 -22.13 -23.30
N ILE A 355 -2.86 -21.78 -24.18
CA ILE A 355 -3.08 -20.93 -25.34
C ILE A 355 -2.48 -21.58 -26.59
N GLY A 356 -3.22 -21.55 -27.70
CA GLY A 356 -2.76 -22.10 -28.98
C GLY A 356 -1.65 -21.25 -29.60
N TYR A 357 -0.58 -21.90 -30.08
CA TYR A 357 0.60 -21.25 -30.66
C TYR A 357 0.30 -20.33 -31.85
N LYS A 358 -0.74 -20.65 -32.64
CA LYS A 358 -1.12 -19.90 -33.85
C LYS A 358 -2.21 -18.85 -33.61
N GLY A 359 -2.67 -18.68 -32.36
CA GLY A 359 -3.81 -17.81 -32.07
C GLY A 359 -5.11 -18.27 -32.74
N GLU A 360 -5.20 -19.54 -33.13
CA GLU A 360 -6.38 -20.15 -33.75
C GLU A 360 -7.52 -20.19 -32.74
N GLU A 361 -8.74 -19.84 -33.21
CA GLU A 361 -9.97 -20.04 -32.47
C GLU A 361 -10.17 -21.55 -32.24
N GLU A 362 -9.95 -21.94 -30.99
CA GLU A 362 -10.43 -23.13 -30.29
C GLU A 362 -11.13 -24.18 -31.17
N ILE A 363 -10.39 -25.21 -31.59
CA ILE A 363 -11.02 -26.48 -31.88
C ILE A 363 -11.21 -27.18 -30.53
N GLU A 364 -12.34 -26.94 -29.89
CA GLU A 364 -12.83 -27.76 -28.77
C GLU A 364 -12.60 -29.23 -29.14
N ASP A 365 -11.85 -29.95 -28.30
CA ASP A 365 -11.50 -31.39 -28.42
C ASP A 365 -10.24 -31.79 -29.21
N SER A 366 -9.48 -30.87 -29.81
CA SER A 366 -8.20 -31.27 -30.41
C SER A 366 -7.12 -31.55 -29.35
N PRO A 367 -6.38 -32.68 -29.46
CA PRO A 367 -5.32 -33.01 -28.52
C PRO A 367 -4.13 -32.07 -28.68
N VAL A 368 -3.47 -31.78 -27.57
CA VAL A 368 -2.18 -31.07 -27.56
C VAL A 368 -1.12 -31.98 -28.18
N GLU A 369 -0.53 -31.53 -29.29
CA GLU A 369 0.60 -32.21 -29.94
C GLU A 369 1.89 -31.98 -29.15
N MET A 370 2.10 -30.74 -28.67
CA MET A 370 3.31 -30.37 -27.95
C MET A 370 3.14 -29.10 -27.11
N CYS A 371 3.62 -29.14 -25.86
CA CYS A 371 3.82 -27.93 -25.06
C CYS A 371 5.12 -27.20 -25.47
N ILE A 372 5.00 -25.96 -25.95
CA ILE A 372 6.08 -25.12 -26.48
C ILE A 372 6.70 -24.27 -25.38
N PHE A 373 5.85 -23.68 -24.54
CA PHE A 373 6.23 -22.90 -23.37
C PHE A 373 5.46 -23.43 -22.16
N PRO A 374 6.12 -23.67 -21.02
CA PRO A 374 5.48 -24.32 -19.86
C PRO A 374 4.38 -23.46 -19.25
N LEU A 375 3.44 -24.12 -18.57
CA LEU A 375 2.51 -23.45 -17.67
C LEU A 375 3.30 -22.89 -16.50
N ILE A 376 3.11 -21.63 -16.14
CA ILE A 376 3.63 -21.03 -14.91
C ILE A 376 2.43 -20.76 -14.00
N TYR A 377 2.46 -21.28 -12.78
CA TYR A 377 1.31 -21.28 -11.88
C TYR A 377 1.70 -21.09 -10.43
N ARG A 378 0.72 -20.79 -9.59
CA ARG A 378 0.81 -20.97 -8.14
C ARG A 378 -0.23 -21.98 -7.68
N GLU A 379 0.10 -22.66 -6.59
CA GLU A 379 -0.90 -23.40 -5.83
C GLU A 379 -1.82 -22.41 -5.10
N SER A 380 -3.12 -22.61 -5.26
CA SER A 380 -4.14 -21.87 -4.53
C SER A 380 -4.36 -22.48 -3.15
N GLN A 381 -4.98 -21.72 -2.25
CA GLN A 381 -5.30 -22.19 -0.89
C GLN A 381 -6.21 -23.44 -0.86
N ASN A 382 -6.91 -23.75 -1.95
CA ASN A 382 -7.79 -24.92 -2.08
C ASN A 382 -7.14 -26.06 -2.88
N ASN A 383 -5.80 -26.08 -2.98
CA ASN A 383 -5.03 -27.02 -3.82
C ASN A 383 -5.39 -26.95 -5.31
N GLY A 384 -5.93 -25.82 -5.76
CA GLY A 384 -6.18 -25.53 -7.17
C GLY A 384 -4.94 -24.94 -7.84
N ILE A 385 -4.87 -25.00 -9.16
CA ILE A 385 -3.81 -24.36 -9.94
C ILE A 385 -4.31 -23.01 -10.43
N GLU A 386 -3.63 -21.93 -10.06
CA GLU A 386 -3.90 -20.59 -10.59
C GLU A 386 -2.77 -20.18 -11.55
N PRO A 387 -3.04 -20.03 -12.85
CA PRO A 387 -2.02 -19.70 -13.83
C PRO A 387 -1.56 -18.24 -13.68
N TYR A 388 -0.25 -18.04 -13.52
CA TYR A 388 0.38 -16.74 -13.78
C TYR A 388 0.46 -16.49 -15.28
N THR A 389 0.92 -17.49 -16.02
CA THR A 389 1.02 -17.49 -17.47
C THR A 389 0.59 -18.84 -18.00
N LYS A 390 -0.35 -18.86 -18.95
CA LYS A 390 -0.82 -20.08 -19.61
C LYS A 390 0.31 -20.75 -20.39
N ALA A 391 0.28 -22.08 -20.50
CA ALA A 391 1.17 -22.81 -21.38
C ALA A 391 0.87 -22.49 -22.84
N THR A 392 1.91 -22.27 -23.64
CA THR A 392 1.76 -22.17 -25.09
C THR A 392 1.86 -23.57 -25.69
N VAL A 393 0.83 -24.00 -26.43
CA VAL A 393 0.73 -25.36 -26.97
C VAL A 393 0.54 -25.36 -28.49
N TYR A 394 1.15 -26.34 -29.16
CA TYR A 394 0.82 -26.68 -30.54
C TYR A 394 -0.31 -27.70 -30.52
N ILE A 395 -1.39 -27.40 -31.24
CA ILE A 395 -2.55 -28.27 -31.37
C ILE A 395 -2.52 -28.89 -32.78
N HIS A 396 -2.90 -30.15 -32.90
CA HIS A 396 -3.00 -30.80 -34.19
C HIS A 396 -4.34 -30.51 -34.85
N ASP A 397 -4.35 -29.96 -36.06
CA ASP A 397 -5.56 -29.91 -36.89
C ASP A 397 -5.96 -31.33 -37.27
N SER A 398 -7.06 -31.83 -36.73
CA SER A 398 -7.58 -33.19 -36.94
C SER A 398 -7.96 -33.52 -38.40
N TYR A 399 -7.67 -32.66 -39.38
CA TYR A 399 -7.98 -32.87 -40.80
C TYR A 399 -6.82 -33.39 -41.65
N LYS A 400 -5.63 -33.68 -41.07
CA LYS A 400 -4.50 -34.29 -41.79
C LYS A 400 -3.97 -35.57 -41.15
N SER A 401 -4.79 -36.32 -40.42
CA SER A 401 -4.45 -37.69 -40.06
C SER A 401 -4.50 -38.57 -41.33
N PHE A 402 -3.35 -38.77 -41.98
CA PHE A 402 -3.17 -39.91 -42.86
C PHE A 402 -3.23 -41.17 -41.99
N ASN A 403 -4.38 -41.83 -41.98
CA ASN A 403 -4.49 -43.20 -41.50
C ASN A 403 -3.62 -44.08 -42.40
N LEU A 404 -2.43 -44.44 -41.93
CA LEU A 404 -1.54 -45.40 -42.59
C LEU A 404 -2.06 -46.86 -42.59
N ASN A 405 -3.32 -47.07 -42.20
CA ASN A 405 -3.97 -48.38 -42.25
C ASN A 405 -4.99 -48.54 -43.38
N ASP A 406 -5.30 -47.49 -44.14
CA ASP A 406 -6.18 -47.62 -45.30
C ASP A 406 -5.33 -47.96 -46.53
N LYS A 407 -5.20 -49.26 -46.80
CA LYS A 407 -4.84 -49.74 -48.14
C LYS A 407 -5.77 -49.05 -49.14
N PRO A 408 -5.27 -48.48 -50.25
CA PRO A 408 -6.15 -47.89 -51.26
C PRO A 408 -6.99 -49.02 -51.88
N GLN A 409 -8.26 -49.12 -51.48
CA GLN A 409 -9.25 -49.74 -52.33
C GLN A 409 -9.55 -48.75 -53.45
N ASN A 410 -9.35 -49.22 -54.68
CA ASN A 410 -9.62 -48.55 -55.96
C ASN A 410 -10.73 -47.47 -55.89
N PRO A 411 -10.47 -46.23 -56.35
CA PRO A 411 -11.51 -45.24 -56.54
C PRO A 411 -12.16 -45.47 -57.91
N LEU A 412 -12.93 -46.55 -58.03
CA LEU A 412 -13.92 -46.72 -59.08
C LEU A 412 -15.16 -47.28 -58.42
N ILE A 413 -16.27 -46.54 -58.54
CA ILE A 413 -17.65 -46.86 -58.12
C ILE A 413 -18.03 -46.29 -56.75
N LEU A 414 -18.57 -45.06 -56.74
CA LEU A 414 -19.91 -44.72 -56.20
C LEU A 414 -20.14 -43.20 -56.22
N PHE A 415 -20.12 -42.62 -57.42
CA PHE A 415 -21.10 -41.57 -57.72
C PHE A 415 -22.43 -42.26 -58.00
N THR A 416 -23.51 -41.68 -57.49
CA THR A 416 -24.93 -42.11 -57.63
C THR A 416 -25.40 -43.22 -56.69
N LYS A 417 -26.05 -42.83 -55.60
CA LYS A 417 -27.30 -43.44 -55.09
C LYS A 417 -27.86 -42.61 -53.92
N SER A 418 -28.35 -41.41 -54.23
CA SER A 418 -29.34 -40.71 -53.41
C SER A 418 -30.55 -40.32 -54.27
N PHE A 419 -31.02 -41.24 -55.11
CA PHE A 419 -32.31 -41.13 -55.75
C PHE A 419 -32.93 -42.53 -55.88
N PHE A 420 -34.14 -42.65 -55.34
CA PHE A 420 -35.12 -43.74 -55.40
C PHE A 420 -35.08 -44.88 -54.34
N LYS A 421 -36.15 -44.82 -53.53
CA LYS A 421 -37.10 -45.88 -53.11
C LYS A 421 -37.10 -46.35 -51.64
N ASN A 422 -38.07 -45.76 -50.93
CA ASN A 422 -39.19 -46.39 -50.22
C ASN A 422 -38.90 -47.37 -49.08
N LYS A 423 -39.22 -46.94 -47.86
CA LYS A 423 -40.50 -47.30 -47.25
C LYS A 423 -41.07 -46.15 -46.44
#